data_AF-A0A4R0QPI1-F1
#
_entry.id   AF-A0A4R0QPI1-F1
#
_cell.length_a   1.000
_cell.length_b   1.000
_cell.length_c   1.000
_cell.angle_alpha   90.00
_cell.angle_beta   90.00
_cell.angle_gamma   90.00
#
_symmetry.space_group_name_H-M   'P 1'
#
loop_
_entity.id
_entity.type
_entity.pdbx_description
1 polymer ?
#
loop_
_entity_poly.entity_id
_entity_poly.type
_entity_poly.pdbx_seq_one_letter_code
_entity_poly.pdbx_strand_id
1 'polypeptide(L)'
;MYRFLAEGPTDVKPDYNYFPFMKQLIKIASGISGAAIYVLVIMVILGTVGVIMGKLGSSNMAQRIGWGMVIMALIGAAVVASAGGLVMWATQQQLI
;
A
#
# COMPACT_ATOMS: atom_id res chain seq x y z
N MET A 1 1.64 29.83 -31.20
CA MET A 1 2.30 28.57 -30.77
C MET A 1 1.52 28.09 -29.55
N TYR A 2 0.57 27.19 -29.75
CA TYR A 2 -0.41 26.80 -28.72
C TYR A 2 0.28 25.80 -27.78
N ARG A 3 0.48 26.20 -26.53
CA ARG A 3 1.06 25.36 -25.48
C ARG A 3 -0.06 24.48 -24.93
N PHE A 4 -0.14 23.23 -25.39
CA PHE A 4 -1.06 22.24 -24.86
C PHE A 4 -0.69 21.97 -23.38
N LEU A 5 -1.39 22.62 -22.46
CA LEU A 5 -1.28 22.39 -21.03
C LEU A 5 -2.31 21.31 -20.67
N ALA A 6 -1.85 20.06 -20.62
CA ALA A 6 -2.60 18.85 -20.26
C ALA A 6 -3.78 18.48 -21.19
N GLU A 7 -3.61 17.44 -22.01
CA GLU A 7 -4.65 16.93 -22.92
C GLU A 7 -5.52 15.84 -22.28
N GLY A 8 -5.21 15.39 -21.05
CA GLY A 8 -6.07 14.48 -20.30
C GLY A 8 -5.81 14.45 -18.79
N PRO A 9 -6.67 13.75 -18.00
CA PRO A 9 -6.53 13.61 -16.56
C PRO A 9 -5.19 13.01 -16.10
N THR A 10 -4.52 12.27 -16.98
CA THR A 10 -3.18 11.69 -16.79
C THR A 10 -2.05 12.72 -16.86
N ASP A 11 -2.31 13.89 -17.43
CA ASP A 11 -1.33 14.97 -17.59
C ASP A 11 -1.37 16.00 -16.45
N VAL A 12 -2.42 15.94 -15.60
CA VAL A 12 -2.52 16.74 -14.39
C VAL A 12 -1.62 16.11 -13.33
N LYS A 13 -0.34 16.51 -13.34
CA LYS A 13 0.64 16.05 -12.35
C LYS A 13 0.82 17.07 -11.24
N PRO A 14 0.86 16.63 -9.98
CA PRO A 14 1.29 17.49 -8.88
C PRO A 14 2.74 17.95 -9.05
N ASP A 15 2.97 19.26 -8.92
CA ASP A 15 4.31 19.85 -8.89
C ASP A 15 4.96 19.60 -7.52
N TYR A 16 5.77 18.55 -7.45
CA TYR A 16 6.49 18.16 -6.23
C TYR A 16 7.69 19.05 -5.87
N ASN A 17 8.02 20.06 -6.68
CA ASN A 17 9.05 21.05 -6.37
C ASN A 17 8.47 22.38 -5.86
N TYR A 18 7.15 22.58 -5.92
CA TYR A 18 6.50 23.80 -5.45
C TYR A 18 6.75 24.05 -3.94
N PHE A 19 6.80 22.98 -3.14
CA PHE A 19 7.08 23.07 -1.70
C PHE A 19 8.42 22.40 -1.33
N PRO A 20 9.29 23.07 -0.54
CA PRO A 20 10.62 22.57 -0.22
C PRO A 20 10.61 21.32 0.68
N PHE A 21 9.52 21.08 1.42
CA PHE A 21 9.35 19.91 2.30
C PHE A 21 8.78 18.68 1.59
N MET A 22 8.32 18.82 0.34
CA MET A 22 7.63 17.77 -0.39
C MET A 22 8.50 16.51 -0.60
N LYS A 23 9.80 16.71 -0.84
CA LYS A 23 10.79 15.62 -0.96
C LYS A 23 10.95 14.83 0.34
N GLN A 24 10.92 15.51 1.50
CA GLN A 24 10.97 14.85 2.80
C GLN A 24 9.67 14.09 3.07
N LEU A 25 8.52 14.66 2.69
CA LEU A 25 7.23 14.02 2.85
C LEU A 25 7.11 12.73 2.03
N ILE A 26 7.56 12.74 0.78
CA ILE A 26 7.59 11.54 -0.09
C ILE A 26 8.50 10.46 0.51
N LYS A 27 9.68 10.85 1.02
CA LYS A 27 10.62 9.93 1.67
C LYS A 27 10.01 9.26 2.91
N ILE A 28 9.33 10.03 3.75
CA ILE A 28 8.62 9.52 4.95
C ILE A 28 7.47 8.59 4.52
N ALA A 29 6.64 9.02 3.57
CA ALA A 29 5.52 8.24 3.07
C ALA A 29 5.96 6.90 2.46
N SER A 30 7.05 6.91 1.67
CA SER A 30 7.64 5.68 1.10
C SER A 30 8.21 4.75 2.17
N GLY A 31 8.78 5.28 3.25
CA GLY A 31 9.27 4.48 4.37
C GLY A 31 8.12 3.80 5.13
N ILE A 32 7.05 4.55 5.39
CA ILE A 32 5.85 4.06 6.09
C ILE A 32 5.12 3.02 5.25
N SER A 33 4.95 3.25 3.94
CA SER A 33 4.28 2.28 3.06
C SER A 33 5.04 0.97 2.99
N GLY A 34 6.37 1.01 2.88
CA GLY A 34 7.23 -0.18 2.92
C GLY A 34 7.08 -0.95 4.24
N ALA A 35 7.21 -0.27 5.37
CA ALA A 35 7.06 -0.89 6.70
C ALA A 35 5.67 -1.50 6.90
N ALA A 36 4.61 -0.82 6.47
CA ALA A 36 3.23 -1.31 6.56
C ALA A 36 3.04 -2.61 5.77
N ILE A 37 3.60 -2.71 4.56
CA ILE A 37 3.54 -3.94 3.75
C ILE A 37 4.23 -5.09 4.48
N TYR A 38 5.43 -4.88 5.05
CA TYR A 38 6.13 -5.94 5.79
C TYR A 38 5.30 -6.48 6.96
N VAL A 39 4.67 -5.59 7.74
CA VAL A 39 3.80 -6.01 8.86
C VAL A 39 2.60 -6.81 8.38
N LEU A 40 1.96 -6.38 7.28
CA LEU A 40 0.80 -7.07 6.71
C LEU A 40 1.18 -8.48 6.20
N VAL A 41 2.35 -8.64 5.59
CA VAL A 41 2.87 -9.96 5.18
C VAL A 41 3.03 -10.89 6.38
N ILE A 42 3.60 -10.40 7.49
CA ILE A 42 3.75 -11.18 8.72
C ILE A 42 2.37 -11.58 9.28
N MET A 43 1.40 -10.67 9.29
CA MET A 43 0.03 -10.99 9.72
C MET A 43 -0.62 -12.07 8.85
N VAL A 44 -0.40 -12.07 7.53
CA VAL A 44 -0.90 -13.13 6.64
C VAL A 44 -0.27 -14.47 7.00
N ILE A 45 1.06 -14.52 7.22
CA ILE A 45 1.76 -15.75 7.58
C ILE A 45 1.22 -16.30 8.90
N LEU A 46 1.18 -15.47 9.95
CA LEU A 46 0.68 -15.88 11.27
C LEU A 46 -0.79 -16.29 11.23
N GLY A 47 -1.63 -15.54 10.50
CA GLY A 47 -3.04 -15.88 10.32
C GLY A 47 -3.21 -17.23 9.60
N THR A 48 -2.43 -17.48 8.55
CA THR A 48 -2.47 -18.74 7.80
C THR A 48 -2.03 -19.93 8.67
N VAL A 49 -0.94 -19.78 9.42
CA VAL A 49 -0.49 -20.79 10.39
C VAL A 49 -1.57 -21.03 11.45
N GLY A 50 -2.21 -19.98 11.96
CA GLY A 50 -3.31 -20.07 12.90
C GLY A 50 -4.53 -20.83 12.34
N VAL A 51 -4.88 -20.62 11.06
CA VAL A 51 -5.94 -21.39 10.39
C VAL A 51 -5.56 -22.87 10.27
N ILE A 52 -4.33 -23.17 9.86
CA ILE A 52 -3.85 -24.55 9.71
C ILE A 52 -3.85 -25.25 11.07
N MET A 53 -3.25 -24.64 12.09
CA MET A 53 -3.23 -25.18 13.45
C MET A 53 -4.63 -25.32 14.03
N GLY A 54 -5.52 -24.36 13.77
CA GLY A 54 -6.92 -24.45 14.18
C GLY A 54 -7.68 -25.58 13.49
N LYS A 55 -7.32 -25.94 12.24
CA LYS A 55 -7.85 -27.13 11.54
C LYS A 55 -7.32 -28.42 12.15
N LEU A 56 -6.02 -28.49 12.40
CA LEU A 56 -5.38 -29.68 12.98
C LEU A 56 -5.85 -29.94 14.42
N GLY A 57 -6.06 -28.89 15.21
CA GLY A 57 -6.55 -28.98 16.58
C GLY A 57 -8.08 -28.99 16.73
N SER A 58 -8.85 -29.02 15.64
CA SER A 58 -10.33 -28.94 15.65
C SER A 58 -10.91 -27.73 16.42
N SER A 59 -10.13 -26.65 16.53
CA SER A 59 -10.52 -25.43 17.24
C SER A 59 -11.15 -24.42 16.29
N ASN A 60 -12.48 -24.32 16.35
CA ASN A 60 -13.26 -23.35 15.57
C ASN A 60 -12.89 -21.90 15.91
N MET A 61 -12.46 -21.64 17.15
CA MET A 61 -12.05 -20.30 17.58
C MET A 61 -10.72 -19.88 16.94
N ALA A 62 -9.72 -20.78 16.92
CA ALA A 62 -8.43 -20.51 16.29
C ALA A 62 -8.56 -20.30 14.78
N GLN A 63 -9.43 -21.07 14.12
CA GLN A 63 -9.73 -20.86 12.69
C GLN A 63 -10.39 -19.51 12.42
N ARG A 64 -11.37 -19.10 13.23
CA ARG A 64 -12.03 -17.79 13.07
C ARG A 64 -11.06 -16.63 13.22
N ILE A 65 -10.19 -16.68 14.24
CA ILE A 65 -9.18 -15.63 14.47
C ILE A 65 -8.17 -15.62 13.32
N GLY A 66 -7.68 -16.79 12.92
CA GLY A 66 -6.75 -16.90 11.79
C GLY A 66 -7.32 -16.35 10.49
N TRP A 67 -8.56 -16.70 10.14
CA TRP A 67 -9.24 -16.15 8.96
C TRP A 67 -9.48 -14.65 9.09
N GLY A 68 -9.88 -14.17 10.27
CA GLY A 68 -10.05 -12.75 10.53
C GLY A 68 -8.76 -11.96 10.30
N MET A 69 -7.62 -12.49 10.77
CA MET A 69 -6.30 -11.87 10.55
C MET A 69 -5.92 -11.84 9.07
N VAL A 70 -6.09 -12.94 8.34
CA VAL A 70 -5.76 -13.01 6.91
C VAL A 70 -6.62 -12.02 6.11
N ILE A 71 -7.93 -11.99 6.35
CA ILE A 71 -8.84 -11.08 5.64
C ILE A 71 -8.48 -9.62 5.92
N MET A 72 -8.25 -9.25 7.18
CA MET A 72 -7.87 -7.88 7.53
C MET A 72 -6.52 -7.49 6.93
N ALA A 73 -5.55 -8.41 6.89
CA ALA A 73 -4.27 -8.17 6.26
C ALA A 73 -4.39 -7.99 4.74
N LEU A 74 -5.28 -8.73 4.07
CA LEU A 74 -5.55 -8.56 2.63
C LEU A 74 -6.21 -7.21 2.33
N ILE A 75 -7.19 -6.80 3.14
CA ILE A 75 -7.84 -5.49 3.01
C ILE A 75 -6.81 -4.37 3.23
N GLY A 76 -6.01 -4.47 4.30
CA GLY A 76 -4.94 -3.52 4.58
C GLY A 76 -3.91 -3.45 3.46
N ALA A 77 -3.53 -4.60 2.89
CA ALA A 77 -2.59 -4.67 1.77
C ALA A 77 -3.16 -4.00 0.52
N ALA A 78 -4.44 -4.18 0.22
CA ALA A 78 -5.09 -3.50 -0.90
C ALA A 78 -5.04 -1.98 -0.75
N VAL A 79 -5.34 -1.46 0.45
CA VAL A 79 -5.29 -0.01 0.73
C VAL A 79 -3.87 0.55 0.60
N VAL A 80 -2.88 -0.13 1.19
CA VAL A 80 -1.48 0.31 1.13
C VAL A 80 -0.93 0.20 -0.30
N ALA A 81 -1.30 -0.83 -1.05
CA ALA A 81 -0.95 -0.98 -2.45
C ALA A 81 -1.56 0.12 -3.32
N SER A 82 -2.81 0.53 -3.07
CA SER A 82 -3.42 1.67 -3.76
C SER A 82 -2.67 2.97 -3.48
N ALA A 83 -2.26 3.22 -2.23
CA ALA A 83 -1.43 4.37 -1.90
C ALA A 83 -0.04 4.31 -2.54
N GLY A 84 0.59 3.13 -2.59
CA GLY A 84 1.86 2.90 -3.28
C GLY A 84 1.76 3.13 -4.79
N GLY A 85 0.67 2.71 -5.42
CA GLY A 85 0.37 2.98 -6.83
C GLY A 85 0.25 4.48 -7.14
N LEU A 86 -0.39 5.25 -6.24
CA LEU A 86 -0.46 6.71 -6.34
C LEU A 86 0.91 7.37 -6.20
N VAL A 87 1.77 6.88 -5.30
CA VAL A 87 3.14 7.36 -5.13
C VAL A 87 4.01 7.03 -6.34
N MET A 88 3.87 5.84 -6.95
CA MET A 88 4.57 5.51 -8.20
C MET A 88 4.08 6.37 -9.37
N TRP A 89 2.78 6.50 -9.55
CA TRP A 89 2.20 7.40 -10.56
C TRP A 89 2.72 8.83 -10.43
N ALA A 90 2.80 9.32 -9.19
CA ALA A 90 3.33 10.64 -8.85
C ALA A 90 4.83 10.82 -9.15
N THR A 91 5.63 9.76 -9.05
CA THR A 91 7.11 9.85 -9.10
C THR A 91 7.73 9.37 -10.41
N GLN A 92 7.03 8.54 -11.20
CA GLN A 92 7.59 7.92 -12.41
C GLN A 92 7.54 8.78 -13.69
N GLN A 93 6.89 9.93 -13.68
CA GLN A 93 6.89 10.81 -14.85
C GLN A 93 7.88 11.97 -14.67
N GLN A 94 9.12 11.75 -15.12
CA GLN A 94 10.06 12.83 -15.38
C GLN A 94 9.44 13.76 -16.44
N LEU A 95 9.03 14.96 -16.02
CA LEU A 95 8.83 16.08 -16.94
C LEU A 95 10.24 16.44 -17.45
N ILE A 96 10.55 15.99 -18.67
CA ILE A 96 11.65 16.55 -19.46
C ILE A 96 11.33 18.02 -19.73
#